data_AF-X1LBU6-F1
#
_entry.id   AF-X1LBU6-F1
#
_cell.length_a   1.000
_cell.length_b   1.000
_cell.length_c   1.000
_cell.angle_alpha   90.00
_cell.angle_beta   90.00
_cell.angle_gamma   90.00
#
_symmetry.space_group_name_H-M   'P 1'
#
loop_
_entity.id
_entity.type
_entity.pdbx_description
1 polymer ?
#
loop_
_entity_poly.entity_id
_entity_poly.type
_entity_poly.pdbx_seq_one_letter_code
_entity_poly.pdbx_strand_id
1 'polypeptide(L)'
;FLKNLSIKAFEIQKTDIEKIKKDARKKKFEFIQLKATTKKQAGDVAATKLLKFYKHLAHEVSKYFEIKNKGFEYDGKKSGDFFFVVKKKKEILISGPHLNQKKHLAAFKKRHKNAFVKNKRLYVKEKIKFNIKKFITDWKKKNAKKLKDMSVSGFNLS
;
A
#
# COMPACT_ATOMS: atom_id res chain seq x y z
N PHE A 1 -22.96 19.72 -13.96
CA PHE A 1 -23.89 18.59 -13.81
C PHE A 1 -25.07 18.63 -14.79
N LEU A 2 -25.68 19.78 -15.09
CA LEU A 2 -26.86 19.88 -15.99
C LEU A 2 -26.58 20.23 -17.47
N LYS A 3 -25.37 19.98 -18.00
CA LYS A 3 -25.02 20.39 -19.38
C LYS A 3 -24.81 19.25 -20.38
N ASN A 4 -24.74 17.99 -19.92
CA ASN A 4 -24.67 16.82 -20.80
C ASN A 4 -24.96 15.54 -20.00
N LEU A 5 -26.24 15.17 -19.88
CA LEU A 5 -26.66 13.88 -19.28
C LEU A 5 -26.36 12.76 -20.28
N SER A 6 -25.13 12.27 -20.30
CA SER A 6 -24.83 11.03 -21.04
C SER A 6 -25.37 9.83 -20.27
N ILE A 7 -26.00 8.87 -20.96
CA ILE A 7 -26.48 7.59 -20.38
C ILE A 7 -25.33 6.86 -19.65
N LYS A 8 -24.09 7.04 -20.11
CA LYS A 8 -22.85 6.54 -19.49
C LYS A 8 -22.56 7.10 -18.09
N ALA A 9 -23.21 8.18 -17.67
CA ALA A 9 -23.10 8.71 -16.31
C ALA A 9 -23.98 7.94 -15.31
N PHE A 10 -24.95 7.16 -15.80
CA PHE A 10 -25.83 6.30 -15.00
C PHE A 10 -25.41 4.82 -15.03
N GLU A 11 -24.50 4.44 -15.92
CA GLU A 11 -23.91 3.10 -15.95
C GLU A 11 -22.83 2.97 -14.87
N ILE A 12 -22.86 1.85 -14.14
CA ILE A 12 -21.79 1.47 -13.21
C ILE A 12 -20.52 1.25 -14.05
N GLN A 13 -19.61 2.22 -14.05
CA GLN A 13 -18.31 2.09 -14.71
C GLN A 13 -17.48 1.06 -13.94
N LYS A 14 -17.56 -0.21 -14.36
CA LYS A 14 -16.63 -1.23 -13.89
C LYS A 14 -15.23 -0.79 -14.26
N THR A 15 -14.35 -0.76 -13.26
CA THR A 15 -12.96 -0.40 -13.50
C THR A 15 -12.33 -1.43 -14.43
N ASP A 16 -11.91 -1.01 -15.62
CA ASP A 16 -11.26 -1.91 -16.58
C ASP A 16 -9.83 -2.24 -16.13
N ILE A 17 -9.70 -3.32 -15.36
CA ILE A 17 -8.44 -3.80 -14.82
C ILE A 17 -7.46 -4.16 -15.95
N GLU A 18 -7.95 -4.67 -17.09
CA GLU A 18 -7.08 -5.03 -18.21
C GLU A 18 -6.44 -3.81 -18.84
N LYS A 19 -7.22 -2.76 -19.07
CA LYS A 19 -6.71 -1.49 -19.59
C LYS A 19 -5.69 -0.89 -18.64
N ILE A 20 -5.98 -0.89 -17.33
CA ILE A 20 -5.04 -0.40 -16.31
C ILE A 20 -3.73 -1.20 -16.32
N LYS A 21 -3.81 -2.53 -16.45
CA LYS A 21 -2.64 -3.40 -16.53
C LYS A 21 -1.82 -3.14 -17.81
N LYS A 22 -2.48 -2.93 -18.95
CA LYS A 22 -1.84 -2.57 -20.23
C LYS A 22 -1.14 -1.22 -20.12
N ASP A 23 -1.79 -0.21 -19.54
CA ASP A 23 -1.23 1.13 -19.35
C ASP A 23 -0.05 1.14 -18.38
N ALA A 24 -0.12 0.34 -17.30
CA ALA A 24 0.99 0.16 -16.38
C ALA A 24 2.22 -0.43 -17.09
N ARG A 25 2.04 -1.46 -17.92
CA ARG A 25 3.11 -2.07 -18.72
C ARG A 25 3.75 -1.04 -19.67
N LYS A 26 2.95 -0.28 -20.42
CA LYS A 26 3.43 0.77 -21.33
C LYS A 26 4.29 1.81 -20.59
N LYS A 27 3.87 2.22 -19.40
CA LYS A 27 4.58 3.20 -18.56
C LYS A 27 5.70 2.61 -17.70
N LYS A 28 5.99 1.30 -17.82
CA LYS A 28 6.95 0.54 -16.99
C LYS A 28 6.67 0.68 -15.49
N PHE A 29 5.39 0.76 -15.12
CA PHE A 29 4.93 0.71 -13.74
C PHE A 29 4.62 -0.73 -13.34
N GLU A 30 4.75 -1.01 -12.05
CA GLU A 30 4.38 -2.29 -11.48
C GLU A 30 2.89 -2.30 -11.17
N PHE A 31 2.21 -3.39 -11.51
CA PHE A 31 0.79 -3.60 -11.22
C PHE A 31 0.64 -4.80 -10.29
N ILE A 32 -0.24 -4.70 -9.30
CA ILE A 32 -0.65 -5.82 -8.46
C ILE A 32 -2.14 -5.74 -8.17
N GLN A 33 -2.79 -6.91 -8.18
CA GLN A 33 -4.17 -7.09 -7.75
C GLN A 33 -4.19 -8.01 -6.53
N LEU A 34 -5.05 -7.68 -5.59
CA LEU A 34 -5.11 -8.29 -4.28
C LEU A 34 -6.57 -8.45 -3.88
N LYS A 35 -6.83 -9.53 -3.13
CA LYS A 35 -8.13 -9.80 -2.53
C LYS A 35 -8.00 -9.96 -1.04
N ALA A 36 -8.82 -9.23 -0.27
CA ALA A 36 -8.94 -9.42 1.17
C ALA A 36 -10.33 -9.92 1.54
N THR A 37 -10.43 -10.73 2.60
CA THR A 37 -11.70 -11.19 3.17
C THR A 37 -11.79 -10.84 4.65
N THR A 38 -13.01 -10.73 5.18
CA THR A 38 -13.28 -10.47 6.60
C THR A 38 -14.34 -11.42 7.14
N LYS A 39 -14.28 -11.70 8.45
CA LYS A 39 -15.34 -12.44 9.17
C LYS A 39 -16.48 -11.54 9.66
N LYS A 40 -16.36 -10.22 9.50
CA LYS A 40 -17.38 -9.27 9.95
C LYS A 40 -18.68 -9.42 9.15
N GLN A 41 -19.77 -8.92 9.72
CA GLN A 41 -21.08 -8.94 9.09
C GLN A 41 -21.03 -8.25 7.73
N ALA A 42 -21.66 -8.87 6.73
CA ALA A 42 -21.76 -8.32 5.39
C ALA A 42 -22.49 -6.98 5.39
N GLY A 43 -22.20 -6.15 4.38
CA GLY A 43 -22.70 -4.78 4.28
C GLY A 43 -21.69 -3.79 4.84
N ASP A 44 -22.18 -2.72 5.46
CA ASP A 44 -21.36 -1.57 5.86
C ASP A 44 -20.21 -1.92 6.81
N VAL A 45 -20.43 -2.90 7.70
CA VAL A 45 -19.42 -3.33 8.68
C VAL A 45 -18.22 -3.97 7.97
N ALA A 46 -18.47 -4.94 7.07
CA ALA A 46 -17.44 -5.57 6.27
C ALA A 46 -16.78 -4.57 5.32
N ALA A 47 -17.57 -3.78 4.60
CA ALA A 47 -17.10 -2.77 3.65
C ALA A 47 -16.16 -1.77 4.32
N THR A 48 -16.54 -1.23 5.48
CA THR A 48 -15.74 -0.26 6.24
C THR A 48 -14.42 -0.86 6.71
N LYS A 49 -14.41 -2.12 7.16
CA LYS A 49 -13.19 -2.79 7.64
C LYS A 49 -12.21 -3.04 6.49
N LEU A 50 -12.71 -3.53 5.35
CA LEU A 50 -11.91 -3.75 4.15
C LEU A 50 -11.39 -2.43 3.58
N LEU A 51 -12.19 -1.37 3.57
CA LEU A 51 -11.77 -0.03 3.16
C LEU A 51 -10.68 0.54 4.08
N LYS A 52 -10.82 0.38 5.40
CA LYS A 52 -9.77 0.76 6.36
C LYS A 52 -8.48 -0.01 6.12
N PHE A 53 -8.56 -1.31 5.86
CA PHE A 53 -7.40 -2.12 5.50
C PHE A 53 -6.74 -1.65 4.20
N TYR A 54 -7.52 -1.42 3.15
CA TYR A 54 -7.03 -0.88 1.88
C TYR A 54 -6.31 0.46 2.07
N LYS A 55 -6.90 1.40 2.82
CA LYS A 55 -6.27 2.69 3.14
C LYS A 55 -4.94 2.52 3.89
N HIS A 56 -4.92 1.62 4.86
CA HIS A 56 -3.70 1.30 5.60
C HIS A 56 -2.62 0.71 4.69
N LEU A 57 -2.97 -0.28 3.87
CA LEU A 57 -2.04 -0.90 2.94
C LEU A 57 -1.51 0.10 1.92
N ALA A 58 -2.37 0.98 1.39
CA ALA A 58 -1.96 2.06 0.49
C ALA A 58 -0.94 3.00 1.17
N HIS A 59 -1.11 3.30 2.46
CA HIS A 59 -0.13 4.08 3.22
C HIS A 59 1.19 3.32 3.42
N GLU A 60 1.16 2.01 3.67
CA GLU A 60 2.39 1.22 3.77
C GLU A 60 3.13 1.11 2.43
N VAL A 61 2.39 0.94 1.32
CA VAL A 61 2.93 0.93 -0.04
C VAL A 61 3.57 2.28 -0.38
N SER A 62 2.91 3.40 -0.03
CA SER A 62 3.39 4.74 -0.39
C SER A 62 4.71 5.14 0.26
N LYS A 63 5.14 4.45 1.33
CA LYS A 63 6.46 4.63 1.95
C LYS A 63 7.57 4.27 0.97
N TYR A 64 7.41 3.17 0.25
CA TYR A 64 8.45 2.57 -0.61
C TYR A 64 8.23 2.81 -2.10
N PHE A 65 6.98 3.04 -2.51
CA PHE A 65 6.61 3.22 -3.91
C PHE A 65 5.82 4.52 -4.09
N GLU A 66 5.90 5.10 -5.28
CA GLU A 66 5.03 6.17 -5.72
C GLU A 66 3.76 5.55 -6.33
N ILE A 67 2.60 5.77 -5.72
CA ILE A 67 1.34 5.22 -6.20
C ILE A 67 0.83 6.10 -7.34
N LYS A 68 0.71 5.54 -8.54
CA LYS A 68 0.23 6.22 -9.75
C LYS A 68 -1.27 6.01 -9.97
N ASN A 69 -1.77 4.83 -9.62
CA ASN A 69 -3.19 4.52 -9.62
C ASN A 69 -3.49 3.48 -8.54
N LYS A 70 -4.70 3.48 -8.00
CA LYS A 70 -5.18 2.49 -7.04
C LYS A 70 -6.71 2.47 -7.06
N GLY A 71 -7.28 1.33 -6.73
CA GLY A 71 -8.73 1.19 -6.60
C GLY A 71 -9.10 0.14 -5.57
N PHE A 72 -10.34 0.21 -5.12
CA PHE A 72 -10.94 -0.69 -4.15
C PHE A 72 -12.39 -0.92 -4.52
N GLU A 73 -12.80 -2.18 -4.57
CA GLU A 73 -14.15 -2.62 -4.87
C GLU A 73 -14.56 -3.65 -3.83
N TYR A 74 -15.75 -3.46 -3.25
CA TYR A 74 -16.31 -4.36 -2.26
C TYR A 74 -17.37 -5.26 -2.93
N ASP A 75 -17.32 -6.56 -2.66
CA ASP A 75 -18.17 -7.55 -3.34
C ASP A 75 -19.62 -7.62 -2.83
N GLY A 76 -20.01 -6.74 -1.90
CA GLY A 76 -21.30 -6.77 -1.23
C GLY A 76 -21.39 -7.81 -0.10
N LYS A 77 -20.44 -8.74 0.01
CA LYS A 77 -20.46 -9.89 0.93
C LYS A 77 -19.44 -9.77 2.04
N LYS A 78 -18.24 -10.30 1.85
CA LYS A 78 -17.21 -10.40 2.89
C LYS A 78 -15.81 -10.26 2.28
N SER A 79 -15.71 -9.81 1.03
CA SER A 79 -14.44 -9.64 0.36
C SER A 79 -14.33 -8.32 -0.37
N GLY A 80 -13.10 -7.86 -0.56
CA GLY A 80 -12.80 -6.65 -1.29
C GLY A 80 -11.60 -6.90 -2.18
N ASP A 81 -11.76 -6.52 -3.45
CA ASP A 81 -10.72 -6.54 -4.46
C ASP A 81 -10.10 -5.14 -4.54
N PHE A 82 -8.78 -5.08 -4.65
CA PHE A 82 -8.08 -3.81 -4.82
C PHE A 82 -6.83 -4.01 -5.66
N PHE A 83 -6.45 -2.95 -6.35
CA PHE A 83 -5.26 -2.93 -7.18
C PHE A 83 -4.37 -1.73 -6.85
N PHE A 84 -3.09 -1.87 -7.17
CA PHE A 84 -2.11 -0.79 -7.12
C PHE A 84 -1.29 -0.77 -8.41
N VAL A 85 -1.17 0.41 -9.01
CA VAL A 85 -0.18 0.74 -10.03
C VAL A 85 0.86 1.63 -9.39
N VAL A 86 2.10 1.16 -9.34
CA VAL A 86 3.15 1.83 -8.59
C VAL A 86 4.43 1.99 -9.39
N LYS A 87 5.16 3.06 -9.09
CA LYS A 87 6.53 3.28 -9.55
C LYS A 87 7.47 3.14 -8.35
N LYS A 88 8.52 2.36 -8.50
CA LYS A 88 9.53 2.16 -7.47
C LYS A 88 10.27 3.47 -7.15
N LYS A 89 10.35 3.85 -5.87
CA LYS A 89 11.22 4.95 -5.46
C LYS A 89 12.67 4.51 -5.56
N LYS A 90 13.56 5.40 -6.02
CA LYS A 90 15.00 5.11 -6.07
C LYS A 90 15.56 4.90 -4.66
N GLU A 91 15.18 5.79 -3.74
CA GLU A 91 15.67 5.81 -2.36
C GLU A 91 14.54 6.19 -1.39
N ILE A 92 14.65 5.72 -0.16
CA ILE A 92 13.81 6.13 0.97
C ILE A 92 14.68 6.76 2.06
N LEU A 93 14.07 7.68 2.80
CA LEU A 93 14.69 8.31 3.96
C LEU A 93 14.18 7.63 5.23
N ILE A 94 15.06 6.93 5.94
CA ILE A 94 14.72 6.29 7.22
C ILE A 94 15.14 7.23 8.34
N SER A 95 14.19 7.61 9.18
CA SER A 95 14.44 8.41 10.38
C SER A 95 14.96 7.54 11.52
N GLY A 96 16.07 7.96 12.11
CA GLY A 96 16.66 7.38 13.30
C GLY A 96 16.37 8.19 14.58
N PRO A 97 17.09 7.87 15.67
CA PRO A 97 16.88 8.51 16.98
C PRO A 97 17.36 9.97 17.00
N HIS A 98 16.90 10.71 18.02
CA HIS A 98 17.35 12.07 18.30
C HIS A 98 18.81 12.06 18.81
N LEU A 99 19.54 13.16 18.56
CA LEU A 99 20.95 13.28 18.94
C LEU A 99 21.24 13.11 20.44
N ASN A 100 20.23 13.31 21.30
CA ASN A 100 20.38 13.21 22.75
C ASN A 100 20.42 11.75 23.22
N GLN A 101 20.01 10.81 22.38
CA GLN A 101 19.88 9.39 22.73
C GLN A 101 21.15 8.59 22.39
N LYS A 102 22.26 8.87 23.09
CA LYS A 102 23.61 8.35 22.79
C LYS A 102 23.67 6.83 22.52
N LYS A 103 23.00 6.01 23.35
CA LYS A 103 22.94 4.54 23.18
C LYS A 103 22.26 4.13 21.87
N HIS A 104 21.13 4.74 21.54
CA HIS A 104 20.39 4.46 20.32
C HIS A 104 21.08 4.99 19.06
N LEU A 105 21.78 6.13 19.17
CA LEU A 105 22.61 6.65 18.08
C LEU A 105 23.71 5.66 17.69
N ALA A 106 24.43 5.11 18.67
CA ALA A 106 25.49 4.14 18.41
C ALA A 106 24.96 2.89 17.70
N ALA A 107 23.83 2.34 18.18
CA ALA A 107 23.19 1.19 17.55
C ALA A 107 22.72 1.50 16.11
N PHE A 108 22.15 2.69 15.88
CA PHE A 108 21.70 3.12 14.56
C PHE A 108 22.87 3.29 13.58
N LYS A 109 23.95 3.97 13.99
CA LYS A 109 25.17 4.14 13.17
C LYS A 109 25.86 2.81 12.86
N LYS A 110 25.86 1.85 13.80
CA LYS A 110 26.42 0.51 13.58
C LYS A 110 25.69 -0.24 12.46
N ARG A 111 24.37 -0.09 12.38
CA ARG A 111 23.54 -0.73 11.33
C ARG A 111 23.55 0.06 10.02
N HIS A 112 23.62 1.39 10.10
CA HIS A 112 23.51 2.29 8.96
C HIS A 112 24.77 3.18 8.89
N LYS A 113 25.82 2.65 8.27
CA LYS A 113 27.13 3.33 8.18
C LYS A 113 27.07 4.71 7.52
N ASN A 114 26.13 4.91 6.59
CA ASN A 114 25.97 6.16 5.83
C ASN A 114 24.88 7.08 6.42
N ALA A 115 24.69 7.06 7.75
CA ALA A 115 23.72 7.93 8.42
C ALA A 115 24.23 9.37 8.52
N PHE A 116 23.35 10.34 8.26
CA PHE A 116 23.62 11.78 8.35
C PHE A 116 22.64 12.46 9.31
N VAL A 117 23.01 13.63 9.83
CA VAL A 117 22.16 14.40 10.74
C VAL A 117 21.33 15.39 9.95
N LYS A 118 20.04 15.47 10.26
CA LYS A 118 19.14 16.55 9.81
C LYS A 118 18.19 16.89 10.95
N ASN A 119 17.92 18.16 11.23
CA ASN A 119 16.96 18.59 12.26
C ASN A 119 17.15 17.86 13.62
N LYS A 120 18.39 17.78 14.13
CA LYS A 120 18.76 17.11 15.39
C LYS A 120 18.40 15.61 15.47
N ARG A 121 18.14 14.95 14.35
CA ARG A 121 17.90 13.50 14.23
C ARG A 121 18.83 12.87 13.21
N LEU A 122 19.13 11.58 13.39
CA LEU A 122 19.82 10.79 12.37
C LEU A 122 18.85 10.38 11.26
N TYR A 123 19.37 10.31 10.04
CA TYR A 123 18.67 9.80 8.87
C TYR A 123 19.62 8.95 8.04
N VAL A 124 19.08 7.99 7.29
CA VAL A 124 19.83 7.25 6.26
C VAL A 124 19.02 7.19 4.98
N LYS A 125 19.70 7.29 3.84
CA LYS A 125 19.12 7.00 2.52
C LYS A 125 19.33 5.53 2.20
N GLU A 126 18.25 4.79 1.98
CA GLU A 126 18.32 3.38 1.55
C GLU A 126 17.71 3.20 0.17
N LYS A 127 18.43 2.46 -0.69
CA LYS A 127 17.95 2.10 -2.02
C LYS A 127 16.92 0.98 -1.92
N ILE A 128 15.77 1.15 -2.58
CA ILE A 128 14.77 0.09 -2.65
C ILE A 128 15.25 -0.99 -3.62
N LYS A 129 15.36 -2.23 -3.15
CA LYS A 129 15.80 -3.39 -3.96
C LYS A 129 14.68 -4.38 -4.31
N PHE A 130 13.51 -4.24 -3.69
CA PHE A 130 12.37 -5.14 -3.92
C PHE A 130 11.31 -4.52 -4.84
N ASN A 131 10.44 -5.38 -5.40
CA ASN A 131 9.29 -5.01 -6.22
C ASN A 131 8.00 -5.09 -5.37
N ILE A 132 6.86 -4.63 -5.89
CA ILE A 132 5.59 -4.57 -5.15
C ILE A 132 5.11 -5.96 -4.74
N LYS A 133 5.31 -6.98 -5.58
CA LYS A 133 4.95 -8.37 -5.29
C LYS A 133 5.69 -8.88 -4.05
N LYS A 134 7.01 -8.71 -4.01
CA LYS A 134 7.86 -9.08 -2.87
C LYS A 134 7.52 -8.28 -1.63
N PHE A 135 7.25 -6.98 -1.78
CA PHE A 135 6.79 -6.15 -0.67
C PHE A 135 5.52 -6.71 -0.02
N ILE A 136 4.48 -7.03 -0.80
CA ILE A 136 3.22 -7.56 -0.26
C ILE A 136 3.42 -8.93 0.39
N THR A 137 4.21 -9.83 -0.20
CA THR A 137 4.48 -11.14 0.41
C THR A 137 5.22 -11.02 1.73
N ASP A 138 6.22 -10.13 1.81
CA ASP A 138 6.98 -9.90 3.03
C ASP A 138 6.14 -9.17 4.09
N TRP A 139 5.32 -8.21 3.65
CA TRP A 139 4.40 -7.47 4.51
C TRP A 139 3.37 -8.41 5.15
N LYS A 140 2.75 -9.30 4.36
CA LYS A 140 1.79 -10.31 4.85
C LYS A 140 2.40 -11.19 5.94
N LYS A 141 3.63 -11.69 5.72
CA LYS A 141 4.35 -12.53 6.70
C LYS A 141 4.66 -11.78 7.98
N LYS A 142 5.19 -10.55 7.87
CA LYS A 142 5.58 -9.73 9.03
C LYS A 142 4.37 -9.20 9.82
N ASN A 143 3.22 -9.00 9.18
CA ASN A 143 2.05 -8.33 9.76
C ASN A 143 0.86 -9.29 9.98
N ALA A 144 1.11 -10.60 10.13
CA ALA A 144 0.05 -11.58 10.35
C ALA A 144 -0.85 -11.26 11.56
N LYS A 145 -0.25 -10.78 12.67
CA LYS A 145 -1.01 -10.30 13.84
C LYS A 145 -1.88 -9.09 13.49
N LYS A 146 -1.30 -8.10 12.81
CA LYS A 146 -1.99 -6.87 12.40
C LYS A 146 -3.17 -7.14 11.47
N LEU A 147 -3.08 -8.13 10.59
CA LEU A 147 -4.22 -8.57 9.76
C LEU A 147 -5.40 -8.99 10.64
N LYS A 148 -5.15 -9.79 11.68
CA LYS A 148 -6.19 -10.21 12.64
C LYS A 148 -6.76 -9.02 13.41
N ASP A 149 -5.90 -8.12 13.90
CA ASP A 149 -6.32 -6.91 14.63
C ASP A 149 -7.21 -6.00 13.77
N MET A 150 -6.92 -5.94 12.46
CA MET A 150 -7.73 -5.20 11.48
C MET A 150 -8.99 -5.94 11.03
N SER A 151 -9.29 -7.11 11.61
CA SER A 151 -10.42 -7.97 11.23
C SER A 151 -10.35 -8.50 9.79
N VAL A 152 -9.16 -8.67 9.23
CA VAL A 152 -8.93 -9.29 7.91
C VAL A 152 -8.61 -10.77 8.12
N SER A 153 -9.45 -11.65 7.58
CA SER A 153 -9.32 -13.10 7.72
C SER A 153 -8.57 -13.77 6.58
N GLY A 154 -8.52 -13.14 5.40
CA GLY A 154 -7.81 -13.64 4.24
C GLY A 154 -7.22 -12.48 3.45
N PHE A 155 -6.04 -12.69 2.87
CA PHE A 155 -5.35 -11.68 2.07
C PHE A 155 -4.42 -12.35 1.07
N ASN A 156 -4.77 -12.33 -0.22
CA ASN A 156 -4.09 -13.08 -1.27
C ASN A 156 -3.82 -12.19 -2.48
N LEU A 157 -2.83 -12.60 -3.28
CA LEU A 157 -2.61 -12.05 -4.61
C LEU A 157 -3.61 -12.72 -5.56
N SER A 158 -4.26 -11.91 -6.38
CA SER A 158 -5.15 -12.38 -7.45
C SER A 158 -4.38 -12.61 -8.74
#